data_AF-A0A2N2WQH2-F1
#
_entry.id   AF-A0A2N2WQH2-F1
#
_cell.length_a   1.000
_cell.length_b   1.000
_cell.length_c   1.000
_cell.angle_alpha   90.00
_cell.angle_beta   90.00
_cell.angle_gamma   90.00
#
_symmetry.space_group_name_H-M   'P 1'
#
loop_
_entity.id
_entity.type
_entity.pdbx_description
1 polymer ?
#
loop_
_entity_poly.entity_id
_entity_poly.type
_entity_poly.pdbx_seq_one_letter_code
_entity_poly.pdbx_strand_id
1 'polypeptide(L)'
;MEIKCAHCDMKSPAARKLTPQETEKLSGNCLTVKFKKGDSIIKQGTYSTNVVYLKRGLVKIHIEGPYRVQVVRIVRPPSYLGLPTTFGDKVNHYSVSAIEECEVCFIDITTFRTLLSTNSDFSNQILIELCKGELESYNKCVNRTQKQVRGKLADMLIDFSDNIFRADSFVLNITQEDIGNLVDASRESVSRVMTEFAKDGIIEMNGKSLTITDRPMLNNISRNG
;
A
#
# COMPACT_ATOMS: atom_id res chain seq x y z
N MET A 1 5.22 -31.74 4.96
CA MET A 1 5.18 -30.49 4.18
C MET A 1 5.59 -29.36 5.10
N GLU A 2 6.62 -28.59 4.77
CA GLU A 2 7.02 -27.45 5.59
C GLU A 2 5.86 -26.47 5.76
N ILE A 3 5.55 -26.13 7.01
CA ILE A 3 4.49 -25.18 7.37
C ILE A 3 4.98 -23.78 7.01
N LYS A 4 4.75 -23.38 5.75
CA LYS A 4 5.26 -22.13 5.14
C LYS A 4 4.92 -20.88 5.95
N CYS A 5 3.79 -20.84 6.67
CA CYS A 5 3.44 -19.66 7.47
C CYS A 5 4.08 -19.67 8.87
N ALA A 6 4.41 -20.82 9.45
CA ALA A 6 4.99 -20.90 10.80
C ALA A 6 6.34 -20.18 10.88
N HIS A 7 7.14 -20.29 9.83
CA HIS A 7 8.47 -19.67 9.69
C HIS A 7 8.48 -18.47 8.74
N CYS A 8 7.33 -17.81 8.52
CA CYS A 8 7.29 -16.62 7.68
C CYS A 8 7.89 -15.42 8.42
N ASP A 9 9.01 -14.88 7.91
CA ASP A 9 9.66 -13.69 8.48
C ASP A 9 8.77 -12.43 8.41
N MET A 10 7.89 -12.40 7.41
CA MET A 10 6.95 -11.32 7.16
C MET A 10 5.58 -11.64 7.74
N LYS A 11 5.49 -12.12 8.99
CA LYS A 11 4.19 -12.27 9.69
C LYS A 11 3.62 -10.92 10.09
N SER A 12 2.37 -10.68 9.72
CA SER A 12 1.59 -9.52 10.18
C SER A 12 1.40 -9.55 11.70
N PRO A 13 1.16 -8.39 12.35
CA PRO A 13 0.80 -8.33 13.76
C PRO A 13 -0.37 -9.25 14.12
N ALA A 14 -1.39 -9.34 13.24
CA ALA A 14 -2.50 -10.27 13.40
C ALA A 14 -2.04 -11.73 13.32
N ALA A 15 -1.29 -12.13 12.30
CA ALA A 15 -0.83 -13.51 12.14
C ALA A 15 0.07 -14.00 13.28
N ARG A 16 0.74 -13.09 14.02
CA ARG A 16 1.51 -13.42 15.23
C ARG A 16 0.64 -13.81 16.43
N LYS A 17 -0.66 -13.53 16.40
CA LYS A 17 -1.63 -13.89 17.45
C LYS A 17 -2.24 -15.28 17.25
N LEU A 18 -1.92 -15.94 16.14
CA LEU A 18 -2.41 -17.28 15.86
C LEU A 18 -1.65 -18.33 16.69
N THR A 19 -2.40 -19.28 17.23
CA THR A 19 -1.84 -20.50 17.83
C THR A 19 -1.16 -21.36 16.77
N PRO A 20 -0.34 -22.37 17.16
CA PRO A 20 0.25 -23.31 16.21
C PRO A 20 -0.79 -24.01 15.31
N GLN A 21 -1.91 -24.45 15.90
CA GLN A 21 -3.00 -25.12 15.17
C GLN A 21 -3.68 -24.18 14.16
N GLU A 22 -3.92 -22.93 14.54
CA GLU A 22 -4.50 -21.92 13.63
C GLU A 22 -3.53 -21.53 12.52
N THR A 23 -2.23 -21.47 12.82
CA THR A 23 -1.17 -21.21 11.84
C THR A 23 -1.07 -22.34 10.83
N GLU A 24 -1.22 -23.59 11.27
CA GLU A 24 -1.26 -24.75 10.40
C GLU A 24 -2.50 -24.70 9.48
N LYS A 25 -3.67 -24.39 10.06
CA LYS A 25 -4.91 -24.20 9.28
C LYS A 25 -4.77 -23.10 8.22
N LEU A 26 -4.16 -21.96 8.57
CA LEU A 26 -3.86 -20.88 7.63
C LEU A 26 -2.92 -21.37 6.53
N SER A 27 -1.84 -22.08 6.89
CA SER A 27 -0.84 -22.58 5.95
C SER A 27 -1.43 -23.55 4.92
N GLY A 28 -2.35 -24.42 5.34
CA GLY A 28 -3.02 -25.37 4.46
C GLY A 28 -4.02 -24.74 3.50
N ASN A 29 -4.49 -23.52 3.79
CA ASN A 29 -5.48 -22.79 3.01
C ASN A 29 -4.92 -21.48 2.44
N CYS A 30 -3.62 -21.48 2.14
CA CYS A 30 -2.91 -20.34 1.60
C CYS A 30 -2.05 -20.75 0.40
N LEU A 31 -2.14 -19.99 -0.69
CA LEU A 31 -1.32 -20.15 -1.88
C LEU A 31 -0.44 -18.93 -2.10
N THR A 32 0.87 -19.14 -2.17
CA THR A 32 1.84 -18.08 -2.50
C THR A 32 2.06 -18.01 -4.00
N VAL A 33 1.91 -16.81 -4.57
CA VAL A 33 2.09 -16.52 -6.00
C VAL A 33 3.05 -15.35 -6.15
N LYS A 34 3.91 -15.41 -7.18
CA LYS A 34 4.82 -14.32 -7.57
C LYS A 34 4.22 -13.53 -8.72
N PHE A 35 4.36 -12.21 -8.65
CA PHE A 35 3.89 -11.27 -9.65
C PHE A 35 5.04 -10.42 -10.16
N LYS A 36 5.09 -10.17 -11.46
CA LYS A 36 6.03 -9.24 -12.08
C LYS A 36 5.49 -7.81 -11.99
N LYS A 37 6.39 -6.85 -12.20
CA LYS A 37 6.01 -5.44 -12.34
C LYS A 37 4.93 -5.29 -13.42
N GLY A 38 3.84 -4.62 -13.08
CA GLY A 38 2.70 -4.35 -13.96
C GLY A 38 1.57 -5.39 -13.86
N ASP A 39 1.81 -6.56 -13.27
CA ASP A 39 0.78 -7.59 -13.16
C ASP A 39 -0.38 -7.12 -12.26
N SER A 40 -1.60 -7.54 -12.63
CA SER A 40 -2.80 -7.33 -11.82
C SER A 40 -2.97 -8.45 -10.80
N ILE A 41 -3.07 -8.09 -9.53
CA ILE A 41 -3.25 -9.00 -8.39
C ILE A 41 -4.74 -9.10 -8.03
N ILE A 42 -5.43 -7.95 -8.02
CA ILE A 42 -6.88 -7.83 -7.84
C ILE A 42 -7.40 -6.94 -8.96
N LYS A 43 -8.55 -7.30 -9.56
CA LYS A 43 -9.18 -6.52 -10.61
C LYS A 43 -10.55 -6.00 -10.17
N GLN A 44 -10.77 -4.70 -10.30
CA GLN A 44 -12.07 -4.06 -10.08
C GLN A 44 -13.17 -4.72 -10.93
N GLY A 45 -14.37 -4.85 -10.36
CA GLY A 45 -15.54 -5.46 -11.02
C GLY A 45 -15.52 -7.00 -11.06
N THR A 46 -14.46 -7.65 -10.56
CA THR A 46 -14.40 -9.12 -10.46
C THR A 46 -14.85 -9.62 -9.08
N TYR A 47 -15.26 -10.88 -9.01
CA TYR A 47 -15.61 -11.48 -7.72
C TYR A 47 -14.41 -11.56 -6.78
N SER A 48 -14.61 -11.18 -5.52
CA SER A 48 -13.64 -11.38 -4.46
C SER A 48 -13.86 -12.71 -3.77
N THR A 49 -12.91 -13.63 -3.93
CA THR A 49 -12.97 -14.99 -3.36
C THR A 49 -11.89 -15.26 -2.32
N ASN A 50 -10.87 -14.39 -2.21
CA ASN A 50 -9.71 -14.60 -1.35
C ASN A 50 -9.28 -13.29 -0.69
N VAL A 51 -8.79 -13.40 0.55
CA VAL A 51 -8.02 -12.32 1.17
C VAL A 51 -6.60 -12.37 0.63
N VAL A 52 -6.08 -11.23 0.23
CA VAL A 52 -4.74 -11.14 -0.37
C VAL A 52 -3.78 -10.59 0.68
N TYR A 53 -2.60 -11.20 0.82
CA TYR A 53 -1.59 -10.76 1.77
C TYR A 53 -0.26 -10.49 1.06
N LEU A 54 0.22 -9.26 1.13
CA LEU A 54 1.48 -8.84 0.52
C LEU A 54 2.65 -9.18 1.43
N LYS A 55 3.51 -10.10 0.96
CA LYS A 55 4.69 -10.60 1.69
C LYS A 55 5.98 -9.90 1.25
N ARG A 56 6.14 -9.61 -0.04
CA ARG A 56 7.28 -8.87 -0.59
C ARG A 56 6.83 -7.97 -1.75
N GLY A 57 7.51 -6.84 -1.94
CA GLY A 57 7.37 -5.97 -3.10
C GLY A 57 6.69 -4.63 -2.77
N LEU A 58 6.05 -4.04 -3.78
CA LEU A 58 5.37 -2.76 -3.70
C LEU A 58 4.18 -2.80 -4.66
N VAL A 59 2.99 -2.45 -4.17
CA VAL A 59 1.76 -2.47 -4.98
C VAL A 59 1.06 -1.12 -4.95
N LYS A 60 0.28 -0.83 -6.00
CA LYS A 60 -0.68 0.28 -6.01
C LYS A 60 -2.09 -0.25 -5.91
N ILE A 61 -2.90 0.42 -5.09
CA ILE A 61 -4.36 0.30 -5.09
C ILE A 61 -4.89 1.44 -5.95
N HIS A 62 -5.69 1.11 -6.96
CA HIS A 62 -6.22 2.08 -7.91
C HIS A 62 -7.66 1.76 -8.30
N ILE A 63 -8.39 2.80 -8.68
CA ILE A 63 -9.80 2.74 -9.05
C ILE A 63 -9.96 3.39 -10.41
N GLU A 64 -10.73 2.75 -11.29
CA GLU A 64 -11.16 3.35 -12.55
C GLU A 64 -12.25 4.39 -12.28
N GLY A 65 -11.94 5.66 -12.54
CA GLY A 65 -12.90 6.76 -12.47
C GLY A 65 -13.51 7.06 -13.85
N PRO A 66 -14.47 7.99 -13.93
CA PRO A 66 -15.16 8.32 -15.19
C PRO A 66 -14.26 8.85 -16.31
N TYR A 67 -13.13 9.47 -15.94
CA TYR A 67 -12.22 10.14 -16.89
C TYR A 67 -10.79 9.59 -16.84
N ARG A 68 -10.35 9.12 -15.67
CA ARG A 68 -8.97 8.62 -15.47
C ARG A 68 -8.93 7.60 -14.34
N VAL A 69 -7.86 6.81 -14.34
CA VAL A 69 -7.50 5.96 -13.20
C VAL A 69 -7.00 6.83 -12.05
N GLN A 70 -7.47 6.55 -10.84
CA GLN A 70 -7.00 7.20 -9.63
C GLN A 70 -6.19 6.20 -8.80
N VAL A 71 -4.93 6.53 -8.49
CA VAL A 71 -4.18 5.77 -7.49
C VAL A 71 -4.58 6.28 -6.11
N VAL A 72 -5.09 5.37 -5.29
CA VAL A 72 -5.61 5.71 -3.95
C VAL A 72 -4.51 5.53 -2.91
N ARG A 73 -3.70 4.47 -3.05
CA ARG A 73 -2.67 4.13 -2.07
C ARG A 73 -1.54 3.33 -2.67
N ILE A 74 -0.33 3.56 -2.16
CA ILE A 74 0.83 2.70 -2.34
C ILE A 74 0.99 1.86 -1.08
N VAL A 75 1.21 0.55 -1.22
CA VAL A 75 1.27 -0.36 -0.08
C VAL A 75 2.55 -1.20 -0.14
N ARG A 76 3.20 -1.32 1.01
CA ARG A 76 4.33 -2.22 1.23
C ARG A 76 3.98 -3.38 2.18
N PRO A 77 4.74 -4.49 2.13
CA PRO A 77 4.64 -5.56 3.10
C PRO A 77 5.05 -5.12 4.51
N PRO A 78 4.58 -5.81 5.56
CA PRO A 78 3.50 -6.79 5.55
C PRO A 78 2.12 -6.12 5.53
N SER A 79 1.22 -6.47 4.60
CA SER A 79 -0.11 -5.85 4.57
C SER A 79 -1.19 -6.77 3.98
N TYR A 80 -2.40 -6.69 4.55
CA TYR A 80 -3.59 -7.32 3.98
C TYR A 80 -4.24 -6.40 2.96
N LEU A 81 -4.62 -6.99 1.84
CA LEU A 81 -5.22 -6.35 0.68
C LEU A 81 -6.58 -7.03 0.41
N GLY A 82 -7.55 -6.28 -0.13
CA GLY A 82 -8.87 -6.83 -0.43
C GLY A 82 -9.79 -7.00 0.78
N LEU A 83 -9.41 -6.58 1.99
CA LEU A 83 -10.27 -6.76 3.18
C LEU A 83 -11.65 -6.07 3.03
N PRO A 84 -11.75 -4.77 2.66
CA PRO A 84 -13.07 -4.13 2.52
C PRO A 84 -13.98 -4.84 1.51
N THR A 85 -13.43 -5.31 0.39
CA THR A 85 -14.21 -5.92 -0.71
C THR A 85 -14.61 -7.36 -0.43
N THR A 86 -13.87 -8.09 0.41
CA THR A 86 -14.12 -9.52 0.67
C THR A 86 -15.04 -9.77 1.87
N PHE A 87 -15.17 -8.77 2.74
CA PHE A 87 -16.03 -8.83 3.93
C PHE A 87 -17.34 -8.06 3.77
N GLY A 88 -17.31 -6.90 3.11
CA GLY A 88 -18.50 -6.06 2.92
C GLY A 88 -19.31 -6.39 1.66
N ASP A 89 -18.70 -7.02 0.65
CA ASP A 89 -19.31 -7.32 -0.64
C ASP A 89 -18.75 -8.64 -1.21
N LYS A 90 -19.20 -9.05 -2.40
CA LYS A 90 -18.63 -10.14 -3.20
C LYS A 90 -17.86 -9.63 -4.41
N VAL A 91 -17.83 -8.32 -4.65
CA VAL A 91 -17.18 -7.70 -5.82
C VAL A 91 -16.03 -6.80 -5.37
N ASN A 92 -14.92 -6.86 -6.11
CA ASN A 92 -13.80 -5.96 -5.92
C ASN A 92 -14.14 -4.55 -6.43
N HIS A 93 -14.13 -3.58 -5.52
CA HIS A 93 -14.39 -2.15 -5.82
C HIS A 93 -13.14 -1.38 -6.27
N TYR A 94 -11.98 -2.03 -6.24
CA TYR A 94 -10.71 -1.47 -6.67
C TYR A 94 -9.82 -2.55 -7.26
N SER A 95 -8.81 -2.11 -8.00
CA SER A 95 -7.75 -2.94 -8.53
C SER A 95 -6.48 -2.82 -7.67
N VAL A 96 -5.69 -3.88 -7.67
CA VAL A 96 -4.34 -3.89 -7.07
C VAL A 96 -3.36 -4.39 -8.12
N SER A 97 -2.31 -3.62 -8.38
CA SER A 97 -1.29 -3.98 -9.36
C SER A 97 0.12 -3.85 -8.77
N ALA A 98 1.01 -4.74 -9.20
CA ALA A 98 2.40 -4.77 -8.78
C ALA A 98 3.20 -3.61 -9.41
N ILE A 99 3.93 -2.84 -8.59
CA ILE A 99 4.84 -1.78 -9.04
C ILE A 99 6.26 -2.32 -9.23
N GLU A 100 6.62 -3.35 -8.46
CA GLU A 100 7.85 -4.12 -8.58
C GLU A 100 7.55 -5.63 -8.42
N GLU A 101 8.57 -6.50 -8.47
CA GLU A 101 8.34 -7.93 -8.22
C GLU A 101 7.71 -8.14 -6.84
N CYS A 102 6.57 -8.80 -6.80
CA CYS A 102 5.81 -9.05 -5.59
C CYS A 102 5.70 -10.55 -5.28
N GLU A 103 5.66 -10.87 -3.99
CA GLU A 103 5.26 -12.18 -3.49
C GLU A 103 4.02 -11.99 -2.62
N VAL A 104 2.95 -12.69 -2.97
CA VAL A 104 1.62 -12.48 -2.41
C VAL A 104 1.04 -13.83 -2.01
N CYS A 105 0.35 -13.85 -0.88
CA CYS A 105 -0.37 -14.99 -0.36
C CYS A 105 -1.87 -14.79 -0.58
N PHE A 106 -2.51 -15.66 -1.36
CA PHE A 106 -3.96 -15.76 -1.41
C PHE A 106 -4.42 -16.67 -0.28
N ILE A 107 -5.27 -16.15 0.60
CA ILE A 107 -5.82 -16.84 1.75
C ILE A 107 -7.31 -17.06 1.49
N ASP A 108 -7.74 -18.31 1.62
CA ASP A 108 -9.15 -18.66 1.49
C ASP A 108 -10.00 -17.84 2.49
N ILE A 109 -11.08 -17.25 1.98
CA ILE A 109 -11.94 -16.36 2.78
C ILE A 109 -12.65 -17.10 3.92
N THR A 110 -13.00 -18.38 3.74
CA THR A 110 -13.69 -19.15 4.79
C THR A 110 -12.75 -19.43 5.96
N THR A 111 -11.48 -19.72 5.65
CA THR A 111 -10.42 -19.86 6.65
C THR A 111 -10.20 -18.55 7.39
N PHE A 112 -10.05 -17.43 6.66
CA PHE A 112 -9.85 -16.12 7.29
C PHE A 112 -11.03 -15.73 8.20
N ARG A 113 -12.27 -15.94 7.74
CA ARG A 113 -13.49 -15.73 8.55
C ARG A 113 -13.50 -16.58 9.80
N THR A 114 -13.08 -17.84 9.69
CA THR A 114 -12.99 -18.71 10.87
C THR A 114 -12.00 -18.14 11.87
N LEU A 115 -10.80 -17.75 11.44
CA LEU A 115 -9.77 -17.17 12.32
C LEU A 115 -10.27 -15.90 13.02
N LEU A 116 -11.02 -15.04 12.31
CA LEU A 116 -11.65 -13.87 12.93
C LEU A 116 -12.66 -14.28 14.02
N SER A 117 -13.49 -15.29 13.75
CA SER A 117 -14.51 -15.72 14.71
C SER A 117 -13.97 -16.48 15.92
N THR A 118 -12.82 -17.17 15.79
CA THR A 118 -12.28 -18.04 16.83
C THR A 118 -11.13 -17.42 17.62
N ASN A 119 -10.46 -16.39 17.08
CA ASN A 119 -9.32 -15.75 17.72
C ASN A 119 -9.56 -14.24 17.86
N SER A 120 -9.95 -13.82 19.07
CA SER A 120 -10.24 -12.42 19.39
C SER A 120 -9.01 -11.51 19.23
N ASP A 121 -7.82 -11.99 19.55
CA ASP A 121 -6.58 -11.21 19.40
C ASP A 121 -6.22 -10.97 17.93
N PHE A 122 -6.39 -11.99 17.07
CA PHE A 122 -6.25 -11.85 15.63
C PHE A 122 -7.25 -10.81 15.09
N SER A 123 -8.52 -10.94 15.47
CA SER A 123 -9.58 -10.00 15.09
C SER A 123 -9.30 -8.56 15.53
N ASN A 124 -8.86 -8.36 16.77
CA ASN A 124 -8.53 -7.05 17.30
C ASN A 124 -7.40 -6.40 16.49
N GLN A 125 -6.38 -7.16 16.08
CA GLN A 125 -5.30 -6.63 15.23
C GLN A 125 -5.79 -6.25 13.83
N ILE A 126 -6.69 -7.04 13.23
CA ILE A 126 -7.31 -6.69 11.94
C ILE A 126 -8.16 -5.42 12.06
N LEU A 127 -8.94 -5.29 13.14
CA LEU A 127 -9.76 -4.11 13.39
C LEU A 127 -8.90 -2.84 13.54
N ILE A 128 -7.81 -2.92 14.31
CA ILE A 128 -6.86 -1.81 14.46
C ILE A 128 -6.28 -1.38 13.10
N GLU A 129 -5.88 -2.35 12.27
CA GLU A 129 -5.35 -2.06 10.92
C GLU A 129 -6.39 -1.36 10.03
N LEU A 130 -7.64 -1.82 10.06
CA LEU A 130 -8.74 -1.20 9.31
C LEU A 130 -9.02 0.23 9.80
N CYS A 131 -9.09 0.46 11.11
CA CYS A 131 -9.30 1.79 11.68
C CYS A 131 -8.17 2.76 11.32
N LYS A 132 -6.90 2.30 11.36
CA LYS A 132 -5.76 3.12 10.92
C LYS A 132 -5.87 3.49 9.44
N GLY A 133 -6.17 2.50 8.59
CA GLY A 133 -6.35 2.74 7.15
C GLY A 133 -7.49 3.70 6.83
N GLU A 134 -8.59 3.67 7.60
CA GLU A 134 -9.71 4.60 7.44
C GLU A 134 -9.31 6.04 7.81
N LEU A 135 -8.66 6.23 8.96
CA LEU A 135 -8.18 7.54 9.39
C LEU A 135 -7.15 8.12 8.41
N GLU A 136 -6.24 7.29 7.88
CA GLU A 136 -5.32 7.71 6.82
C GLU A 136 -6.08 8.16 5.55
N SER A 137 -7.16 7.47 5.20
CA SER A 137 -7.97 7.80 4.02
C SER A 137 -8.69 9.15 4.19
N TYR A 138 -9.21 9.45 5.40
CA TYR A 138 -9.77 10.76 5.72
C TYR A 138 -8.74 11.89 5.62
N ASN A 139 -7.55 11.71 6.20
CA ASN A 139 -6.48 12.69 6.11
C ASN A 139 -6.04 12.94 4.65
N LYS A 140 -5.92 11.86 3.87
CA LYS A 140 -5.60 11.95 2.43
C LYS A 140 -6.69 12.68 1.64
N CYS A 141 -7.96 12.49 1.98
CA CYS A 141 -9.07 13.20 1.35
C CYS A 141 -8.97 14.74 1.55
N VAL A 142 -8.73 15.18 2.79
CA VAL A 142 -8.58 16.61 3.11
C VAL A 142 -7.35 17.20 2.41
N ASN A 143 -6.18 16.54 2.52
CA ASN A 143 -4.95 17.04 1.91
C ASN A 143 -5.06 17.13 0.38
N ARG A 144 -5.73 16.17 -0.26
CA ARG A 144 -5.93 16.18 -1.72
C ARG A 144 -6.82 17.33 -2.19
N THR A 145 -7.80 17.75 -1.40
CA THR A 145 -8.74 18.80 -1.78
C THR A 145 -8.23 20.20 -1.45
N GLN A 146 -7.41 20.35 -0.42
CA GLN A 146 -7.03 21.67 0.10
C GLN A 146 -5.59 22.10 -0.28
N LYS A 147 -4.66 21.15 -0.46
CA LYS A 147 -3.26 21.48 -0.77
C LYS A 147 -3.03 21.70 -2.27
N GLN A 148 -1.98 22.43 -2.60
CA GLN A 148 -1.46 22.53 -3.96
C GLN A 148 -0.54 21.35 -4.28
N VAL A 149 -0.14 21.22 -5.56
CA VAL A 149 0.70 20.09 -6.02
C VAL A 149 2.02 19.99 -5.25
N ARG A 150 2.64 21.13 -4.88
CA ARG A 150 3.86 21.15 -4.07
C ARG A 150 3.64 20.54 -2.68
N GLY A 151 2.60 20.95 -1.95
CA GLY A 151 2.28 20.38 -0.65
C GLY A 151 1.94 18.89 -0.71
N LYS A 152 1.17 18.46 -1.72
CA LYS A 152 0.82 17.04 -1.90
C LYS A 152 2.03 16.16 -2.20
N LEU A 153 2.98 16.65 -3.00
CA LEU A 153 4.22 15.91 -3.26
C LEU A 153 5.13 15.86 -2.04
N ALA A 154 5.19 16.93 -1.27
CA ALA A 154 5.90 16.92 0.01
C ALA A 154 5.29 15.90 0.98
N ASP A 155 3.97 15.88 1.15
CA ASP A 155 3.25 14.87 1.93
C ASP A 155 3.58 13.44 1.47
N MET A 156 3.55 13.21 0.15
CA MET A 156 3.85 11.90 -0.42
C MET A 156 5.29 11.46 -0.12
N LEU A 157 6.27 12.35 -0.31
CA LEU A 157 7.68 12.03 -0.05
C LEU A 157 7.93 11.75 1.44
N ILE A 158 7.29 12.50 2.33
CA ILE A 158 7.35 12.26 3.78
C ILE A 158 6.72 10.90 4.12
N ASP A 159 5.51 10.60 3.62
CA ASP A 159 4.85 9.31 3.83
C ASP A 159 5.69 8.14 3.29
N PHE A 160 6.33 8.33 2.13
CA PHE A 160 7.22 7.34 1.56
C PHE A 160 8.44 7.11 2.43
N SER A 161 9.02 8.17 2.95
CA SER A 161 10.18 8.10 3.84
C SER A 161 9.84 7.45 5.17
N ASP A 162 8.72 7.83 5.79
CA ASP A 162 8.40 7.46 7.17
C ASP A 162 7.70 6.10 7.25
N ASN A 163 6.79 5.81 6.32
CA ASN A 163 5.89 4.66 6.41
C ASN A 163 6.19 3.57 5.37
N ILE A 164 6.53 3.94 4.12
CA ILE A 164 6.70 2.98 3.03
C ILE A 164 8.12 2.39 2.99
N PHE A 165 9.14 3.23 2.94
CA PHE A 165 10.55 2.82 2.82
C PHE A 165 11.30 2.87 4.15
N ARG A 166 10.82 3.66 5.12
CA ARG A 166 11.42 3.83 6.46
C ARG A 166 12.88 4.29 6.39
N ALA A 167 13.16 5.16 5.43
CA ALA A 167 14.47 5.73 5.16
C ALA A 167 14.32 7.00 4.33
N ASP A 168 15.21 7.98 4.54
CA ASP A 168 15.22 9.25 3.78
C ASP A 168 15.85 9.08 2.39
N SER A 169 16.53 7.96 2.15
CA SER A 169 17.08 7.59 0.85
C SER A 169 16.45 6.28 0.39
N PHE A 170 15.78 6.29 -0.76
CA PHE A 170 15.03 5.15 -1.27
C PHE A 170 14.95 5.12 -2.80
N VAL A 171 14.68 3.93 -3.35
CA VAL A 171 14.45 3.75 -4.78
C VAL A 171 12.99 3.99 -5.12
N LEU A 172 12.70 5.05 -5.87
CA LEU A 172 11.38 5.41 -6.33
C LEU A 172 11.02 4.63 -7.60
N ASN A 173 10.53 3.40 -7.43
CA ASN A 173 10.11 2.51 -8.53
C ASN A 173 8.73 2.84 -9.14
N ILE A 174 8.13 3.95 -8.71
CA ILE A 174 6.79 4.41 -9.12
C ILE A 174 6.94 5.37 -10.31
N THR A 175 6.06 5.25 -11.30
CA THR A 175 6.10 6.12 -12.47
C THR A 175 5.59 7.53 -12.12
N GLN A 176 6.04 8.55 -12.85
CA GLN A 176 5.55 9.91 -12.68
C GLN A 176 4.04 10.04 -12.96
N GLU A 177 3.51 9.17 -13.83
CA GLU A 177 2.07 9.06 -14.07
C GLU A 177 1.33 8.49 -12.84
N ASP A 178 1.84 7.43 -12.22
CA ASP A 178 1.26 6.87 -11.00
C ASP A 178 1.36 7.85 -9.82
N ILE A 179 2.44 8.61 -9.73
CA ILE A 179 2.56 9.71 -8.76
C ILE A 179 1.52 10.78 -9.06
N GLY A 180 1.37 11.21 -10.31
CA GLY A 180 0.33 12.17 -10.71
C GLY A 180 -1.07 11.70 -10.33
N ASN A 181 -1.38 10.43 -10.59
CA ASN A 181 -2.63 9.79 -10.20
C ASN A 181 -2.75 9.57 -8.68
N LEU A 182 -1.67 9.66 -7.90
CA LEU A 182 -1.67 9.58 -6.44
C LEU A 182 -1.85 10.95 -5.79
N VAL A 183 -1.34 12.02 -6.40
CA VAL A 183 -1.39 13.40 -5.87
C VAL A 183 -2.31 14.35 -6.63
N ASP A 184 -3.16 13.82 -7.51
CA ASP A 184 -4.12 14.57 -8.32
C ASP A 184 -3.47 15.65 -9.22
N ALA A 185 -2.33 15.33 -9.82
CA ALA A 185 -1.57 16.22 -10.69
C ALA A 185 -1.25 15.56 -12.04
N SER A 186 -0.95 16.37 -13.05
CA SER A 186 -0.43 15.84 -14.31
C SER A 186 1.00 15.34 -14.14
N ARG A 187 1.41 14.38 -14.98
CA ARG A 187 2.80 13.88 -15.03
C ARG A 187 3.82 15.02 -15.18
N GLU A 188 3.50 16.02 -15.99
CA GLU A 188 4.33 17.19 -16.26
C GLU A 188 4.46 18.06 -15.01
N SER A 189 3.34 18.26 -14.29
CA SER A 189 3.33 19.03 -13.04
C SER A 189 4.17 18.37 -11.96
N VAL A 190 4.08 17.04 -11.83
CA VAL A 190 4.94 16.28 -10.92
C VAL A 190 6.39 16.42 -11.31
N SER A 191 6.73 16.19 -12.58
CA SER A 191 8.10 16.32 -13.07
C SER A 191 8.69 17.71 -12.80
N ARG A 192 7.90 18.77 -13.00
CA ARG A 192 8.29 20.15 -12.74
C ARG A 192 8.60 20.37 -11.25
N VAL A 193 7.69 19.99 -10.37
CA VAL A 193 7.87 20.19 -8.91
C VAL A 193 9.03 19.36 -8.37
N MET A 194 9.19 18.10 -8.80
CA MET A 194 10.33 17.28 -8.39
C MET A 194 11.66 17.90 -8.82
N THR A 195 11.71 18.49 -10.02
CA THR A 195 12.89 19.22 -10.52
C THR A 195 13.15 20.48 -9.71
N GLU A 196 12.10 21.23 -9.34
CA GLU A 196 12.21 22.40 -8.46
C GLU A 196 12.76 21.99 -7.07
N PHE A 197 12.21 20.95 -6.43
CA PHE A 197 12.73 20.44 -5.16
C PHE A 197 14.21 20.03 -5.25
N ALA A 198 14.62 19.42 -6.36
CA ALA A 198 16.01 19.05 -6.58
C ALA A 198 16.92 20.27 -6.75
N LYS A 199 16.49 21.28 -7.51
CA LYS A 199 17.22 22.54 -7.68
C LYS A 199 17.33 23.34 -6.37
N ASP A 200 16.28 23.30 -5.56
CA ASP A 200 16.22 23.97 -4.26
C ASP A 200 17.03 23.22 -3.18
N GLY A 201 17.61 22.05 -3.50
CA GLY A 201 18.39 21.25 -2.55
C GLY A 201 17.55 20.55 -1.48
N ILE A 202 16.24 20.43 -1.70
CA ILE A 202 15.30 19.78 -0.77
C ILE A 202 15.34 18.26 -0.92
N ILE A 203 15.54 17.80 -2.15
CA ILE A 203 15.78 16.40 -2.48
C ILE A 203 17.00 16.29 -3.41
N GLU A 204 17.56 15.10 -3.47
CA GLU A 204 18.52 14.71 -4.51
C GLU A 204 17.93 13.55 -5.33
N MET A 205 18.09 13.58 -6.65
CA MET A 205 17.61 12.53 -7.54
C MET A 205 18.74 12.00 -8.42
N ASN A 206 19.06 10.71 -8.29
CA ASN A 206 20.05 10.00 -9.09
C ASN A 206 19.40 8.78 -9.76
N GLY A 207 18.94 8.95 -11.00
CA GLY A 207 18.15 7.95 -11.71
C GLY A 207 16.82 7.68 -11.00
N LYS A 208 16.67 6.48 -10.40
CA LYS A 208 15.51 6.12 -9.57
C LYS A 208 15.74 6.33 -8.08
N SER A 209 16.97 6.63 -7.67
CA SER A 209 17.29 6.93 -6.27
C SER A 209 16.81 8.33 -5.94
N LEU A 210 16.11 8.47 -4.82
CA LEU A 210 15.72 9.75 -4.24
C LEU A 210 16.22 9.82 -2.82
N THR A 211 16.85 10.93 -2.45
CA THR A 211 17.23 11.25 -1.06
C THR A 211 16.56 12.54 -0.64
N ILE A 212 15.92 12.56 0.53
CA ILE A 212 15.45 13.78 1.17
C ILE A 212 16.64 14.44 1.86
N THR A 213 17.06 15.61 1.39
CA THR A 213 18.26 16.32 1.88
C THR A 213 17.90 17.42 2.87
N ASP A 214 16.72 18.04 2.73
CA ASP A 214 16.20 19.04 3.67
C ASP A 214 14.80 18.66 4.16
N ARG A 215 14.75 17.78 5.15
CA ARG A 215 13.51 17.34 5.79
C ARG A 215 12.76 18.48 6.50
N PRO A 216 13.40 19.41 7.22
CA PRO A 216 12.70 20.58 7.78
C PRO A 216 11.96 21.42 6.72
N MET A 217 12.60 21.73 5.60
CA MET A 217 11.98 22.50 4.52
C MET A 217 10.85 21.71 3.86
N LEU A 218 11.04 20.40 3.62
CA LEU A 218 9.99 19.55 3.06
C LEU A 218 8.74 19.51 3.96
N ASN A 219 8.92 19.43 5.29
CA ASN A 219 7.83 19.51 6.25
C ASN A 219 7.11 20.86 6.23
N ASN A 220 7.84 21.96 6.04
CA ASN A 220 7.25 23.29 5.91
C ASN A 220 6.35 23.37 4.66
N ILE A 221 6.84 22.88 3.52
CA ILE A 221 6.08 22.82 2.27
C ILE A 221 4.84 21.93 2.42
N SER A 222 4.98 20.78 3.07
CA SER A 222 3.86 19.88 3.37
C SER A 222 2.77 20.58 4.17
N ARG A 223 3.12 21.39 5.18
CA ARG A 223 2.14 22.06 6.05
C ARG A 223 1.45 23.26 5.39
N ASN A 224 2.17 24.02 4.58
CA ASN A 224 1.72 25.33 4.07
C ASN A 224 1.32 25.33 2.59
N GLY A 225 1.61 24.25 1.85
CA GLY A 225 1.45 24.18 0.40
C GLY A 225 0.26 23.40 -0.08
#